data_AF-A0A974DCE0-F1
#
_entry.id   AF-A0A974DCE0-F1
#
_cell.length_a   1.000
_cell.length_b   1.000
_cell.length_c   1.000
_cell.angle_alpha   90.00
_cell.angle_beta   90.00
_cell.angle_gamma   90.00
#
_symmetry.space_group_name_H-M   'P 1'
#
loop_
_entity.id
_entity.type
_entity.pdbx_description
1 polymer ?
#
loop_
_entity_poly.entity_id
_entity_poly.type
_entity_poly.pdbx_seq_one_letter_code
_entity_poly.pdbx_strand_id
1 'polypeptide(L)'
;MEASERQSVKRKGGRDGFERQSGGVGGKKASRGGGQPDGGQRKSAMKDGKGTGKAKKHWRPYKQSVMAGSQKEGKGFSLWRKQKIQLEYKKLLRKQKKPSTVNEDLYKDNYPEHLKHLYLAEEEMLKKKEESRKPRANVNPEVLEEEPVVMPKRKQKKKTSNQKAKEEYEKVQLERARKREEAEKRRKQREEAKELYKKKKMESYKVLSTKTKKGQPNFNVQMEYLLQKIQENA
;
A
#
# COMPACT_ATOMS: atom_id res chain seq x y z
N MET A 1 -5.83 58.08 -23.10
CA MET A 1 -7.02 57.79 -22.28
C MET A 1 -7.16 56.29 -22.33
N GLU A 2 -6.99 55.51 -21.27
CA GLU A 2 -7.50 55.65 -19.92
C GLU A 2 -6.72 54.69 -19.01
N ALA A 3 -6.43 55.12 -17.79
CA ALA A 3 -5.74 54.34 -16.76
C ALA A 3 -6.73 53.46 -15.99
N SER A 4 -6.21 52.74 -14.97
CA SER A 4 -6.90 51.95 -13.91
C SER A 4 -7.11 50.46 -14.26
N GLU A 5 -6.87 49.46 -13.42
CA GLU A 5 -6.59 49.43 -11.98
C GLU A 5 -6.02 48.04 -11.63
N ARG A 6 -4.83 47.96 -11.02
CA ARG A 6 -4.28 46.71 -10.45
C ARG A 6 -4.30 46.83 -8.93
N GLN A 7 -5.22 46.11 -8.28
CA GLN A 7 -5.27 46.07 -6.83
C GLN A 7 -4.12 45.24 -6.26
N SER A 8 -3.23 45.94 -5.55
CA SER A 8 -2.09 45.42 -4.79
C SER A 8 -2.53 45.14 -3.35
N VAL A 9 -2.48 43.87 -2.91
CA VAL A 9 -2.68 43.52 -1.50
C VAL A 9 -1.33 43.36 -0.80
N LYS A 10 -1.08 44.31 0.10
CA LYS A 10 0.13 44.51 0.90
C LYS A 10 0.17 43.48 2.04
N ARG A 11 1.16 42.57 2.03
CA ARG A 11 1.44 41.69 3.19
C ARG A 11 2.22 42.50 4.23
N LYS A 12 1.54 42.89 5.31
CA LYS A 12 2.19 43.40 6.54
C LYS A 12 2.91 42.26 7.24
N GLY A 13 4.16 42.50 7.62
CA GLY A 13 5.00 41.59 8.39
C GLY A 13 4.58 41.48 9.85
N GLY A 14 5.15 40.48 10.52
CA GLY A 14 5.10 40.27 11.96
C GLY A 14 6.10 39.17 12.32
N ARG A 15 7.33 39.60 12.64
CA ARG A 15 8.42 38.77 13.15
C ARG A 15 8.46 39.01 14.65
N ASP A 16 7.78 38.16 15.43
CA ASP A 16 7.85 38.23 16.88
C ASP A 16 8.62 37.02 17.40
N GLY A 17 9.89 37.29 17.73
CA GLY A 17 10.69 36.42 18.56
C GLY A 17 10.20 36.51 20.00
N PHE A 18 10.00 35.36 20.64
CA PHE A 18 9.80 35.32 22.08
C PHE A 18 11.00 34.65 22.75
N GLU A 19 11.79 35.56 23.29
CA GLU A 19 12.90 35.49 24.21
C GLU A 19 12.64 34.52 25.38
N ARG A 20 13.59 33.60 25.63
CA ARG A 20 13.61 32.78 26.84
C ARG A 20 14.19 33.61 27.97
N GLN A 21 13.34 34.09 28.86
CA GLN A 21 13.78 34.65 30.14
C GLN A 21 14.17 33.53 31.12
N SER A 22 15.44 33.55 31.50
CA SER A 22 16.00 32.87 32.66
C SER A 22 15.55 33.60 33.94
N GLY A 23 14.84 32.91 34.83
CA GLY A 23 14.56 33.37 36.18
C GLY A 23 15.08 32.36 37.19
N GLY A 24 16.23 32.66 37.79
CA GLY A 24 16.71 31.99 38.99
C GLY A 24 16.28 32.77 40.23
N VAL A 25 15.70 32.10 41.21
CA VAL A 25 15.67 32.56 42.60
C VAL A 25 15.87 31.34 43.50
N GLY A 26 16.92 31.40 44.31
CA GLY A 26 17.30 30.39 45.28
C GLY A 26 16.44 30.38 46.55
N GLY A 27 16.49 29.26 47.25
CA GLY A 27 15.95 29.11 48.60
C GLY A 27 16.70 28.01 49.33
N LYS A 28 17.65 28.40 50.18
CA LYS A 28 18.41 27.52 51.08
C LYS A 28 17.49 26.93 52.15
N LYS A 29 17.65 25.64 52.49
CA LYS A 29 17.57 25.15 53.88
C LYS A 29 18.56 24.00 54.08
N ALA A 30 19.26 24.07 55.21
CA ALA A 30 20.32 23.18 55.66
C ALA A 30 19.83 22.27 56.80
N SER A 31 20.74 21.40 57.26
CA SER A 31 20.67 20.45 58.40
C SER A 31 20.04 19.09 58.02
N ARG A 32 20.57 17.91 58.36
CA ARG A 32 21.53 17.41 59.37
C ARG A 32 22.23 16.18 58.72
N GLY A 33 23.49 15.79 58.95
CA GLY A 33 24.21 15.59 60.21
C GLY A 33 24.34 14.06 60.49
N GLY A 34 25.57 13.53 60.47
CA GLY A 34 25.96 12.15 60.84
C GLY A 34 26.31 11.27 59.63
N GLY A 35 27.49 10.66 59.45
CA GLY A 35 28.48 10.17 60.41
C GLY A 35 28.65 8.66 60.17
N GLN A 36 29.76 8.27 59.54
CA GLN A 36 30.32 6.91 59.32
C GLN A 36 30.46 6.08 60.63
N PRO A 37 30.87 4.78 60.66
CA PRO A 37 31.64 4.01 59.64
C PRO A 37 31.25 2.51 59.46
N ASP A 38 31.75 1.86 58.41
CA ASP A 38 32.35 0.52 58.51
C ASP A 38 33.19 0.31 57.24
N GLY A 39 34.50 0.11 57.32
CA GLY A 39 35.10 -1.17 57.69
C GLY A 39 35.60 -1.84 56.41
N GLY A 40 36.82 -1.47 55.99
CA GLY A 40 37.30 -1.71 54.64
C GLY A 40 37.77 -3.14 54.35
N GLN A 41 37.76 -3.48 53.05
CA GLN A 41 38.76 -4.36 52.45
C GLN A 41 39.14 -3.80 51.07
N ARG A 42 40.38 -3.30 50.99
CA ARG A 42 41.07 -2.95 49.74
C ARG A 42 41.66 -4.24 49.17
N LYS A 43 41.33 -4.60 47.94
CA LYS A 43 42.17 -5.50 47.12
C LYS A 43 42.48 -4.86 45.77
N SER A 44 43.76 -4.52 45.65
CA SER A 44 44.64 -4.54 44.47
C SER A 44 44.09 -4.13 43.09
N ALA A 45 44.61 -2.99 42.68
CA ALA A 45 45.02 -2.60 41.34
C ALA A 45 45.13 -3.70 40.26
N MET A 46 44.40 -3.48 39.17
CA MET A 46 44.93 -3.54 37.80
C MET A 46 44.21 -2.46 37.01
N LYS A 47 44.95 -1.40 36.66
CA LYS A 47 44.44 -0.22 35.97
C LYS A 47 44.91 -0.30 34.53
N ASP A 48 44.30 -1.19 33.77
CA ASP A 48 44.58 -1.33 32.35
C ASP A 48 43.47 -0.68 31.52
N GLY A 49 43.87 0.24 30.66
CA GLY A 49 43.07 0.70 29.53
C GLY A 49 41.99 1.74 29.85
N LYS A 50 42.34 3.03 29.66
CA LYS A 50 41.36 4.05 29.27
C LYS A 50 40.74 3.65 27.93
N GLY A 51 39.68 2.85 27.96
CA GLY A 51 38.69 2.82 26.91
C GLY A 51 37.60 3.84 27.25
N THR A 52 37.43 4.87 26.45
CA THR A 52 36.26 5.76 26.48
C THR A 52 35.03 5.00 25.98
N GLY A 53 34.67 3.91 26.67
CA GLY A 53 33.48 3.12 26.41
C GLY A 53 32.37 3.64 27.30
N LYS A 54 31.48 4.46 26.75
CA LYS A 54 30.22 4.81 27.42
C LYS A 54 29.56 3.51 27.88
N ALA A 55 29.40 3.32 29.20
CA ALA A 55 28.69 2.16 29.73
C ALA A 55 27.35 2.05 28.98
N LYS A 56 27.09 0.89 28.36
CA LYS A 56 25.85 0.67 27.60
C LYS A 56 24.68 0.83 28.57
N LYS A 57 23.96 1.95 28.44
CA LYS A 57 22.78 2.26 29.23
C LYS A 57 21.79 1.13 28.98
N HIS A 58 21.46 0.35 30.01
CA HIS A 58 20.48 -0.71 29.88
C HIS A 58 19.16 -0.07 29.44
N TRP A 59 18.55 -0.62 28.39
CA TRP A 59 17.30 -0.10 27.86
C TRP A 59 16.25 -0.23 28.95
N ARG A 60 15.91 0.88 29.61
CA ARG A 60 14.75 0.92 30.49
C ARG A 60 13.54 1.02 29.56
N PRO A 61 12.58 0.08 29.61
CA PRO A 61 11.33 0.30 28.92
C PRO A 61 10.80 1.64 29.40
N TYR A 62 10.52 2.53 28.44
CA TYR A 62 9.79 3.75 28.72
C TYR A 62 8.55 3.30 29.48
N LYS A 63 8.48 3.61 30.79
CA LYS A 63 7.25 3.38 31.55
C LYS A 63 6.20 4.10 30.72
N GLN A 64 5.29 3.36 30.09
CA GLN A 64 4.07 3.92 29.55
C GLN A 64 3.41 4.53 30.77
N SER A 65 3.75 5.80 31.06
CA SER A 65 3.09 6.58 32.07
C SER A 65 1.67 6.62 31.56
N VAL A 66 0.88 5.80 32.22
CA VAL A 66 -0.53 5.56 32.03
C VAL A 66 -1.13 6.83 31.46
N MET A 67 -1.74 6.70 30.28
CA MET A 67 -2.69 7.69 29.78
C MET A 67 -3.90 7.65 30.73
N ALA A 68 -3.67 8.00 31.99
CA ALA A 68 -4.60 7.92 33.10
C ALA A 68 -5.47 9.16 33.00
N GLY A 69 -6.28 9.23 31.95
CA GLY A 69 -7.54 9.92 32.13
C GLY A 69 -8.31 9.13 33.17
N SER A 70 -8.83 9.81 34.19
CA SER A 70 -9.74 9.21 35.16
C SER A 70 -10.82 8.42 34.41
N GLN A 71 -10.94 7.11 34.69
CA GLN A 71 -12.04 6.29 34.16
C GLN A 71 -13.40 6.87 34.56
N LYS A 72 -13.48 7.65 35.67
CA LYS A 72 -14.68 8.37 36.09
C LYS A 72 -15.03 9.57 35.19
N GLU A 73 -14.06 10.16 34.47
CA GLU A 73 -14.28 11.36 33.66
C GLU A 73 -14.41 11.10 32.15
N GLY A 74 -14.15 9.89 31.65
CA GLY A 74 -14.27 9.54 30.21
C GLY A 74 -13.27 10.27 29.28
N LYS A 75 -12.39 11.10 29.82
CA LYS A 75 -11.44 11.95 29.07
C LYS A 75 -10.22 11.19 28.51
N GLY A 76 -9.85 10.04 29.10
CA GLY A 76 -8.68 9.26 28.65
C GLY A 76 -8.93 8.42 27.39
N PHE A 77 -10.05 7.69 27.37
CA PHE A 77 -10.37 6.77 26.27
C PHE A 77 -10.74 7.51 24.98
N SER A 78 -11.46 8.62 25.08
CA SER A 78 -11.81 9.47 23.94
C SER A 78 -10.56 10.11 23.31
N LEU A 79 -9.62 10.60 24.14
CA LEU A 79 -8.35 11.14 23.64
C LEU A 79 -7.47 10.06 23.01
N TRP A 80 -7.38 8.88 23.62
CA TRP A 80 -6.64 7.75 23.07
C TRP A 80 -7.21 7.30 21.71
N ARG A 81 -8.53 7.22 21.59
CA ARG A 81 -9.20 6.87 20.34
C ARG A 81 -9.00 7.94 19.27
N LYS A 82 -9.07 9.23 19.64
CA LYS A 82 -8.75 10.37 18.75
C LYS A 82 -7.30 10.28 18.26
N GLN A 83 -6.34 10.03 19.15
CA GLN A 83 -4.92 9.88 18.78
C GLN A 83 -4.70 8.66 17.87
N LYS A 84 -5.35 7.52 18.17
CA LYS A 84 -5.27 6.32 17.34
C LYS A 84 -5.81 6.57 15.93
N ILE A 85 -6.97 7.22 15.81
CA ILE A 85 -7.57 7.61 14.53
C ILE A 85 -6.63 8.57 13.76
N GLN A 86 -6.03 9.56 14.43
CA GLN A 86 -5.08 10.47 13.81
C GLN A 86 -3.83 9.75 13.29
N LEU A 87 -3.30 8.78 14.03
CA LEU A 87 -2.14 7.98 13.60
C LEU A 87 -2.49 7.10 12.40
N GLU A 88 -3.65 6.45 12.41
CA GLU A 88 -4.15 5.66 11.27
C GLU A 88 -4.34 6.53 10.03
N TYR A 89 -4.92 7.73 10.18
CA TYR A 89 -5.05 8.70 9.09
C TYR A 89 -3.70 9.13 8.52
N LYS A 90 -2.73 9.51 9.38
CA LYS A 90 -1.36 9.83 8.93
C LYS A 90 -0.69 8.65 8.24
N LYS A 91 -0.97 7.41 8.66
CA LYS A 91 -0.48 6.19 7.99
C LYS A 91 -1.08 6.04 6.59
N LEU A 92 -2.37 6.34 6.41
CA LEU A 92 -3.02 6.36 5.09
C LEU A 92 -2.44 7.46 4.20
N LEU A 93 -2.24 8.68 4.73
CA LEU A 93 -1.59 9.76 3.99
C LEU A 93 -0.17 9.38 3.57
N ARG A 94 0.60 8.71 4.43
CA ARG A 94 1.92 8.18 4.06
C ARG A 94 1.85 7.11 2.98
N LYS A 95 0.80 6.28 2.95
CA LYS A 95 0.59 5.28 1.89
C LYS A 95 0.21 5.92 0.55
N GLN A 96 -0.56 7.00 0.57
CA GLN A 96 -0.90 7.75 -0.65
C GLN A 96 0.25 8.63 -1.14
N LYS A 97 1.03 9.23 -0.24
CA LYS A 97 2.20 10.06 -0.59
C LYS A 97 3.43 9.26 -0.98
N LYS A 98 3.49 7.97 -0.63
CA LYS A 98 4.50 7.09 -1.23
C LYS A 98 4.16 7.02 -2.72
N PRO A 99 5.02 7.50 -3.63
CA PRO A 99 4.85 7.15 -5.04
C PRO A 99 4.72 5.63 -5.07
N SER A 100 3.72 5.12 -5.79
CA SER A 100 3.62 3.69 -6.01
C SER A 100 4.90 3.26 -6.73
N THR A 101 5.89 2.78 -5.99
CA THR A 101 6.95 1.94 -6.55
C THR A 101 6.37 0.55 -6.92
N VAL A 102 5.09 0.53 -7.31
CA VAL A 102 4.47 -0.58 -8.00
C VAL A 102 4.96 -0.41 -9.41
N ASN A 103 6.12 -1.02 -9.67
CA ASN A 103 6.66 -1.24 -11.00
C ASN A 103 6.82 0.06 -11.79
N GLU A 104 7.84 0.87 -11.47
CA GLU A 104 8.64 1.27 -12.63
C GLU A 104 9.15 -0.04 -13.17
N ASP A 105 8.66 -0.40 -14.35
CA ASP A 105 9.01 -1.61 -15.05
C ASP A 105 10.54 -1.72 -15.09
N LEU A 106 11.12 -2.45 -14.14
CA LEU A 106 12.51 -2.88 -14.14
C LEU A 106 12.81 -3.78 -15.36
N TYR A 107 11.79 -4.02 -16.19
CA TYR A 107 11.74 -4.79 -17.42
C TYR A 107 11.19 -3.98 -18.62
N LYS A 108 11.09 -2.65 -18.53
CA LYS A 108 11.20 -1.87 -19.76
C LYS A 108 12.66 -1.94 -20.14
N ASP A 109 12.92 -2.56 -21.29
CA ASP A 109 14.19 -2.57 -22.02
C ASP A 109 14.62 -1.13 -22.36
N ASN A 110 14.86 -0.32 -21.34
CA ASN A 110 15.55 0.94 -21.49
C ASN A 110 17.03 0.58 -21.37
N TYR A 111 17.52 -0.10 -22.41
CA TYR A 111 18.94 -0.39 -22.54
C TYR A 111 19.68 0.95 -22.45
N PRO A 112 20.71 1.05 -21.59
CA PRO A 112 21.51 2.25 -21.49
C PRO A 112 21.99 2.64 -22.89
N GLU A 113 21.74 3.87 -23.32
CA GLU A 113 21.84 4.32 -24.72
C GLU A 113 23.13 3.86 -25.44
N HIS A 114 24.26 3.82 -24.73
CA HIS A 114 25.54 3.36 -25.25
C HIS A 114 25.63 1.88 -25.66
N LEU A 115 24.76 0.99 -25.18
CA LEU A 115 24.77 -0.45 -25.53
C LEU A 115 23.83 -0.77 -26.70
N LYS A 116 23.03 0.20 -27.15
CA LYS A 116 22.14 0.04 -28.30
C LYS A 116 22.88 -0.45 -29.55
N HIS A 117 24.13 -0.01 -29.74
CA HIS A 117 24.95 -0.41 -30.89
C HIS A 117 25.33 -1.89 -30.91
N LEU A 118 25.58 -2.50 -29.74
CA LEU A 118 25.87 -3.94 -29.67
C LEU A 118 24.64 -4.75 -30.08
N TYR A 119 23.46 -4.33 -29.65
CA TYR A 119 22.20 -5.00 -30.00
C TYR A 119 21.87 -4.87 -31.49
N LEU A 120 22.03 -3.66 -32.05
CA LEU A 120 21.84 -3.44 -33.49
C LEU A 120 22.82 -4.27 -34.31
N ALA A 121 24.07 -4.41 -33.86
CA ALA A 121 25.05 -5.26 -34.54
C ALA A 121 24.70 -6.75 -34.46
N GLU A 122 24.22 -7.24 -33.31
CA GLU A 122 23.77 -8.63 -33.17
C GLU A 122 22.54 -8.92 -34.04
N GLU A 123 21.57 -8.00 -34.10
CA GLU A 123 20.39 -8.11 -34.96
C GLU A 123 20.75 -8.16 -36.44
N GLU A 124 21.68 -7.32 -36.90
CA GLU A 124 22.16 -7.33 -38.28
C GLU A 124 22.88 -8.64 -38.65
N MET A 125 23.70 -9.18 -37.74
CA MET A 125 24.37 -10.47 -37.93
C MET A 125 23.39 -11.62 -38.01
N LEU A 126 22.33 -11.60 -37.19
CA LEU A 126 21.25 -12.58 -37.22
C LEU A 126 20.43 -12.49 -38.50
N LYS A 127 20.03 -11.29 -38.92
CA LYS A 127 19.32 -11.07 -40.20
C LYS A 127 20.13 -11.53 -41.41
N LYS A 128 21.42 -11.18 -41.49
CA LYS A 128 22.31 -11.66 -42.56
C LYS A 128 22.42 -13.18 -42.58
N LYS A 129 22.48 -13.81 -41.41
CA LYS A 129 22.53 -15.27 -41.27
C LYS A 129 21.21 -15.94 -41.64
N GLU A 130 20.08 -15.32 -41.35
CA GLU A 130 18.76 -15.79 -41.77
C GLU A 130 18.57 -15.61 -43.28
N GLU A 131 18.97 -14.47 -43.84
CA GLU A 131 18.95 -14.20 -45.27
C GLU A 131 19.85 -15.15 -46.05
N SER A 132 21.04 -15.46 -45.53
CA SER A 132 21.94 -16.45 -46.13
C SER A 132 21.41 -17.89 -46.00
N ARG A 133 20.52 -18.15 -45.04
CA ARG A 133 19.89 -19.47 -44.81
C ARG A 133 18.59 -19.67 -45.58
N LYS A 134 17.97 -18.61 -46.10
CA LYS A 134 16.81 -18.73 -46.99
C LYS A 134 17.28 -19.36 -48.31
N PRO A 135 16.82 -20.57 -48.68
CA PRO A 135 17.08 -21.08 -50.02
C PRO A 135 16.43 -20.13 -51.02
N ARG A 136 17.15 -19.73 -52.07
CA ARG A 136 16.59 -18.98 -53.20
C ARG A 136 15.44 -19.82 -53.77
N ALA A 137 14.21 -19.42 -53.50
CA ALA A 137 13.02 -20.06 -54.03
C ALA A 137 12.94 -19.77 -55.53
N ASN A 138 13.36 -20.75 -56.33
CA ASN A 138 13.02 -20.92 -57.73
C ASN A 138 13.42 -22.35 -58.11
N VAL A 139 12.49 -23.31 -58.07
CA VAL A 139 12.01 -24.20 -59.17
C VAL A 139 10.90 -25.12 -58.59
N ASN A 140 9.73 -25.12 -59.24
CA ASN A 140 8.53 -26.00 -59.22
C ASN A 140 8.23 -27.01 -58.08
N PRO A 141 6.96 -27.08 -57.60
CA PRO A 141 6.43 -28.22 -56.87
C PRO A 141 5.74 -29.20 -57.84
N GLU A 142 6.42 -30.29 -58.20
CA GLU A 142 5.80 -31.42 -58.90
C GLU A 142 5.92 -32.67 -58.01
N VAL A 143 4.74 -33.18 -57.63
CA VAL A 143 4.44 -34.54 -57.16
C VAL A 143 5.13 -35.00 -55.87
N LEU A 144 4.36 -35.04 -54.79
CA LEU A 144 4.52 -36.05 -53.75
C LEU A 144 3.14 -36.31 -53.15
N GLU A 145 2.42 -37.20 -53.83
CA GLU A 145 1.18 -37.80 -53.35
C GLU A 145 1.42 -38.54 -52.03
N GLU A 146 0.40 -38.48 -51.18
CA GLU A 146 0.36 -39.02 -49.83
C GLU A 146 0.27 -40.55 -49.86
N GLU A 147 1.35 -41.24 -49.46
CA GLU A 147 1.24 -42.59 -48.93
C GLU A 147 1.22 -42.54 -47.39
N PRO A 148 0.30 -43.26 -46.70
CA PRO A 148 0.29 -43.31 -45.25
C PRO A 148 1.44 -44.18 -44.76
N VAL A 149 2.61 -43.56 -44.58
CA VAL A 149 3.74 -44.17 -43.87
C VAL A 149 3.29 -44.45 -42.44
N VAL A 150 2.99 -45.71 -42.15
CA VAL A 150 2.81 -46.23 -40.78
C VAL A 150 4.13 -46.05 -40.05
N MET A 151 4.34 -44.87 -39.48
CA MET A 151 5.52 -44.57 -38.68
C MET A 151 5.51 -45.48 -37.44
N PRO A 152 6.58 -46.24 -37.17
CA PRO A 152 6.64 -47.05 -35.96
C PRO A 152 6.54 -46.12 -34.75
N LYS A 153 5.63 -46.42 -33.81
CA LYS A 153 5.45 -45.65 -32.57
C LYS A 153 6.78 -45.56 -31.83
N ARG A 154 7.52 -44.46 -32.04
CA ARG A 154 8.75 -44.17 -31.33
C ARG A 154 8.41 -44.04 -29.85
N LYS A 155 9.00 -44.90 -29.01
CA LYS A 155 8.83 -44.85 -27.56
C LYS A 155 9.20 -43.44 -27.10
N GLN A 156 8.24 -42.69 -26.57
CA GLN A 156 8.50 -41.33 -26.11
C GLN A 156 9.55 -41.37 -25.01
N LYS A 157 10.65 -40.64 -25.20
CA LYS A 157 11.72 -40.54 -24.21
C LYS A 157 11.14 -39.92 -22.94
N LYS A 158 11.50 -40.48 -21.77
CA LYS A 158 11.07 -39.94 -20.48
C LYS A 158 11.53 -38.48 -20.37
N LYS A 159 10.63 -37.59 -19.96
CA LYS A 159 10.93 -36.17 -19.76
C LYS A 159 12.05 -35.99 -18.73
N THR A 160 12.95 -35.04 -19.00
CA THR A 160 14.02 -34.68 -18.05
C THR A 160 13.45 -33.95 -16.84
N SER A 161 14.16 -33.96 -15.71
CA SER A 161 13.73 -33.26 -14.49
C SER A 161 13.44 -31.77 -14.75
N ASN A 162 14.30 -31.10 -15.51
CA ASN A 162 14.12 -29.69 -15.87
C ASN A 162 12.86 -29.44 -16.71
N GLN A 163 12.53 -30.36 -17.63
CA GLN A 163 11.29 -30.29 -18.41
C GLN A 163 10.05 -30.45 -17.52
N LYS A 164 10.09 -31.38 -16.56
CA LYS A 164 8.99 -31.54 -15.58
C LYS A 164 8.79 -30.30 -14.71
N ALA A 165 9.88 -29.69 -14.26
CA ALA A 165 9.83 -28.46 -13.46
C ALA A 165 9.17 -27.29 -14.21
N LYS A 166 9.42 -27.16 -15.53
CA LYS A 166 8.77 -26.15 -16.38
C LYS A 166 7.26 -26.38 -16.50
N GLU A 167 6.85 -27.62 -16.76
CA GLU A 167 5.43 -27.97 -16.86
C GLU A 167 4.68 -27.77 -15.54
N GLU A 168 5.30 -28.07 -14.41
CA GLU A 168 4.73 -27.81 -13.09
C GLU A 168 4.60 -26.30 -12.81
N TYR A 169 5.59 -25.52 -13.19
CA TYR A 169 5.54 -24.07 -13.07
C TYR A 169 4.38 -23.47 -13.88
N GLU A 170 4.20 -23.91 -15.13
CA GLU A 170 3.09 -23.49 -15.98
C GLU A 170 1.74 -23.86 -15.38
N LYS A 171 1.59 -25.09 -14.86
CA LYS A 171 0.37 -25.53 -14.16
C LYS A 171 0.06 -24.66 -12.94
N VAL A 172 1.07 -24.33 -12.14
CA VAL A 172 0.91 -23.44 -10.98
C VAL A 172 0.51 -22.03 -11.41
N GLN A 173 1.04 -21.53 -12.53
CA GLN A 173 0.63 -20.23 -13.06
C GLN A 173 -0.83 -20.24 -13.52
N LEU A 174 -1.26 -21.29 -14.21
CA LEU A 174 -2.65 -21.45 -14.64
C LEU A 174 -3.62 -21.56 -13.45
N GLU A 175 -3.27 -22.33 -12.42
CA GLU A 175 -4.07 -22.43 -11.19
C GLU A 175 -4.19 -21.06 -10.50
N ARG A 176 -3.08 -20.32 -10.38
CA ARG A 176 -3.08 -18.97 -9.81
C ARG A 176 -3.92 -18.00 -10.65
N ALA A 177 -3.84 -18.07 -11.98
CA ALA A 177 -4.64 -17.23 -12.88
C ALA A 177 -6.13 -17.52 -12.71
N ARG A 178 -6.53 -18.81 -12.76
CA ARG A 178 -7.90 -19.25 -12.52
C ARG A 178 -8.42 -18.78 -11.16
N LYS A 179 -7.61 -18.92 -10.10
CA LYS A 179 -7.96 -18.46 -8.75
C LYS A 179 -8.13 -16.94 -8.66
N ARG A 180 -7.33 -16.16 -9.40
CA ARG A 180 -7.51 -14.71 -9.51
C ARG A 180 -8.81 -14.36 -10.21
N GLU A 181 -9.12 -15.01 -11.33
CA GLU A 181 -10.38 -14.78 -12.06
C GLU A 181 -11.61 -15.11 -11.22
N GLU A 182 -11.58 -16.24 -10.49
CA GLU A 182 -12.66 -16.62 -9.57
C GLU A 182 -12.82 -15.59 -8.43
N ALA A 183 -11.71 -15.09 -7.88
CA ALA A 183 -11.73 -14.04 -6.86
C ALA A 183 -12.28 -12.71 -7.40
N GLU A 184 -11.93 -12.34 -8.64
CA GLU A 184 -12.46 -11.15 -9.32
C GLU A 184 -13.96 -11.28 -9.60
N LYS A 185 -14.42 -12.43 -10.08
CA LYS A 185 -15.86 -12.70 -10.25
C LYS A 185 -16.60 -12.57 -8.92
N ARG A 186 -16.07 -13.14 -7.84
CA ARG A 186 -16.64 -13.01 -6.50
C ARG A 186 -16.63 -11.56 -6.00
N ARG A 187 -15.60 -10.79 -6.35
CA ARG A 187 -15.53 -9.35 -6.04
C ARG A 187 -16.60 -8.57 -6.79
N LYS A 188 -16.76 -8.80 -8.11
CA LYS A 188 -17.79 -8.17 -8.94
C LYS A 188 -19.19 -8.46 -8.40
N GLN A 189 -19.49 -9.73 -8.10
CA GLN A 189 -20.78 -10.11 -7.49
C GLN A 189 -21.06 -9.36 -6.18
N ARG A 190 -20.05 -9.18 -5.31
CA ARG A 190 -20.21 -8.41 -4.07
C ARG A 190 -20.43 -6.91 -4.33
N GLU A 191 -19.74 -6.36 -5.32
CA GLU A 191 -19.88 -4.96 -5.71
C GLU A 191 -21.27 -4.72 -6.32
N GLU A 192 -21.69 -5.56 -7.27
CA GLU A 192 -23.02 -5.56 -7.88
C GLU A 192 -24.12 -5.71 -6.82
N ALA A 193 -24.01 -6.67 -5.90
CA ALA A 193 -24.98 -6.84 -4.82
C ALA A 193 -25.08 -5.59 -3.92
N LYS A 194 -23.96 -4.93 -3.63
CA LYS A 194 -23.95 -3.67 -2.87
C LYS A 194 -24.59 -2.53 -3.65
N GLU A 195 -24.32 -2.43 -4.95
CA GLU A 195 -24.93 -1.42 -5.80
C GLU A 195 -26.44 -1.62 -5.93
N LEU A 196 -26.89 -2.85 -6.15
CA LEU A 196 -28.30 -3.19 -6.19
C LEU A 196 -29.00 -2.84 -4.87
N TYR A 197 -28.40 -3.18 -3.73
CA TYR A 197 -28.93 -2.79 -2.42
C TYR A 197 -29.03 -1.27 -2.27
N LYS A 198 -27.99 -0.53 -2.68
CA LYS A 198 -28.00 0.94 -2.63
C LYS A 198 -29.07 1.53 -3.54
N LYS A 199 -29.21 1.02 -4.77
CA LYS A 199 -30.24 1.46 -5.73
C LYS A 199 -31.64 1.24 -5.17
N LYS A 200 -31.95 0.02 -4.73
CA LYS A 200 -33.23 -0.31 -4.08
C LYS A 200 -33.50 0.58 -2.86
N LYS A 201 -32.48 0.82 -2.03
CA LYS A 201 -32.57 1.70 -0.87
C LYS A 201 -32.90 3.14 -1.29
N MET A 202 -32.22 3.68 -2.30
CA MET A 202 -32.47 5.03 -2.81
C MET A 202 -33.85 5.15 -3.46
N GLU A 203 -34.30 4.15 -4.20
CA GLU A 203 -35.65 4.10 -4.79
C GLU A 203 -36.72 4.10 -3.70
N SER A 204 -36.60 3.21 -2.70
CA SER A 204 -37.51 3.18 -1.55
C SER A 204 -37.53 4.50 -0.79
N TYR A 205 -36.36 5.12 -0.61
CA TYR A 205 -36.26 6.41 0.07
C TYR A 205 -36.92 7.50 -0.74
N LYS A 206 -36.75 7.52 -2.08
CA LYS A 206 -37.37 8.51 -2.95
C LYS A 206 -38.89 8.46 -2.85
N VAL A 207 -39.48 7.27 -2.91
CA VAL A 207 -40.93 7.07 -2.79
C VAL A 207 -41.43 7.49 -1.40
N LEU A 208 -40.77 7.01 -0.35
CA LEU A 208 -41.17 7.28 1.04
C LEU A 208 -40.91 8.72 1.48
N SER A 209 -39.94 9.41 0.91
CA SER A 209 -39.61 10.80 1.24
C SER A 209 -40.39 11.84 0.44
N THR A 210 -41.28 11.41 -0.47
CA THR A 210 -42.11 12.33 -1.24
C THR A 210 -43.01 13.17 -0.33
N LYS A 211 -43.12 14.46 -0.67
CA LYS A 211 -43.91 15.45 0.06
C LYS A 211 -44.85 16.18 -0.89
N THR A 212 -45.98 16.62 -0.37
CA THR A 212 -46.94 17.47 -1.08
C THR A 212 -46.39 18.89 -1.24
N LYS A 213 -47.04 19.73 -2.06
CA LYS A 213 -46.66 21.14 -2.23
C LYS A 213 -46.61 21.92 -0.91
N LYS A 214 -47.36 21.47 0.10
CA LYS A 214 -47.41 22.05 1.46
C LYS A 214 -46.35 21.48 2.40
N GLY A 215 -45.45 20.60 1.92
CA GLY A 215 -44.36 20.00 2.71
C GLY A 215 -44.76 18.82 3.58
N GLN A 216 -46.04 18.41 3.57
CA GLN A 216 -46.53 17.24 4.30
C GLN A 216 -46.16 15.95 3.56
N PRO A 217 -45.92 14.83 4.27
CA PRO A 217 -45.66 13.55 3.62
C PRO A 217 -46.84 13.12 2.74
N ASN A 218 -46.56 12.58 1.56
CA ASN A 218 -47.62 12.06 0.68
C ASN A 218 -47.98 10.62 1.09
N PHE A 219 -48.99 10.49 1.95
CA PHE A 219 -49.36 9.22 2.55
C PHE A 219 -49.84 8.18 1.52
N ASN A 220 -50.51 8.60 0.46
CA ASN A 220 -51.02 7.66 -0.55
C ASN A 220 -49.88 6.91 -1.25
N VAL A 221 -48.84 7.64 -1.67
CA VAL A 221 -47.64 7.07 -2.30
C VAL A 221 -46.87 6.16 -1.32
N GLN A 222 -46.81 6.55 -0.04
CA GLN A 222 -46.19 5.70 0.99
C GLN A 222 -46.99 4.42 1.23
N MET A 223 -48.31 4.51 1.26
CA MET A 223 -49.22 3.39 1.48
C MET A 223 -49.15 2.39 0.32
N GLU A 224 -49.18 2.85 -0.92
CA GLU A 224 -49.03 2.01 -2.12
C GLU A 224 -47.73 1.19 -2.07
N TYR A 225 -46.60 1.83 -1.75
CA TYR A 225 -45.32 1.14 -1.62
C TYR A 225 -45.32 0.08 -0.50
N LEU A 226 -45.94 0.38 0.64
CA LEU A 226 -46.04 -0.56 1.76
C LEU A 226 -46.95 -1.74 1.44
N LEU A 227 -48.09 -1.50 0.78
CA LEU A 227 -49.00 -2.55 0.33
C LEU A 227 -48.32 -3.48 -0.68
N GLN A 228 -47.61 -2.92 -1.65
CA GLN A 228 -46.82 -3.69 -2.60
C GLN A 228 -45.80 -4.57 -1.87
N LYS A 229 -45.09 -4.01 -0.89
CA LYS A 229 -44.11 -4.77 -0.10
C LYS A 229 -44.75 -5.88 0.74
N ILE A 230 -45.97 -5.70 1.24
CA ILE A 230 -46.70 -6.76 1.95
C ILE A 230 -47.07 -7.88 0.99
N GLN A 231 -47.59 -7.54 -0.21
CA GLN A 231 -47.94 -8.52 -1.24
C GLN A 231 -46.72 -9.30 -1.75
N GLU A 232 -45.56 -8.65 -1.87
CA GLU A 232 -44.31 -9.32 -2.27
C GLU A 232 -43.75 -10.29 -1.21
N ASN A 233 -44.13 -10.12 0.06
CA ASN A 233 -43.68 -10.96 1.18
C ASN A 233 -44.72 -12.00 1.63
N ALA A 234 -45.91 -11.98 1.05
CA ALA A 234 -46.97 -12.95 1.28
C ALA A 234 -46.80 -14.17 0.36
#